data_AF-A0AAX4PKE2-F1
#
_entry.id   AF-A0AAX4PKE2-F1
#
_cell.length_a   1.000
_cell.length_b   1.000
_cell.length_c   1.000
_cell.angle_alpha   90.00
_cell.angle_beta   90.00
_cell.angle_gamma   90.00
#
_symmetry.space_group_name_H-M   'P 1'
#
loop_
_entity.id
_entity.type
_entity.pdbx_description
1 polymer ?
#
loop_
_entity_poly.entity_id
_entity_poly.type
_entity_poly.pdbx_seq_one_letter_code
_entity_poly.pdbx_strand_id
1 'polypeptide(L)'
;MTTTMRYVLVLALASLVVARFASCARDQPAFVRPTAFRQGDDDSTFRYALSSDVSPKWLLQECFTSAKRNISAAIYKFGDEDLYKTLLQTMRARPQLALRLVVNEETMDSKSKDWLRELQKTGNDVQVMYWHRDGDDTYEKLHAKFTICDSMSIMGSANWSENSCEGNNMEFTFSSQSPEIAQEMYGVMDRLWSNHHASPA
;
A
#
# COMPACT_ATOMS: atom_id res chain seq x y z
N MET A 1 9.40 -30.39 -75.36
CA MET A 1 9.16 -29.39 -74.28
C MET A 1 8.20 -30.04 -73.29
N THR A 2 8.42 -30.26 -72.00
CA THR A 2 9.50 -30.05 -71.01
C THR A 2 8.96 -30.81 -69.77
N THR A 3 9.60 -31.89 -69.34
CA THR A 3 10.36 -32.00 -68.08
C THR A 3 9.61 -31.63 -66.78
N THR A 4 9.51 -32.62 -65.86
CA THR A 4 9.57 -32.55 -64.37
C THR A 4 8.54 -31.67 -63.61
N MET A 5 8.08 -31.98 -62.40
CA MET A 5 8.83 -32.35 -61.21
C MET A 5 7.86 -32.79 -60.09
N ARG A 6 8.27 -33.80 -59.31
CA ARG A 6 7.65 -34.24 -58.06
C ARG A 6 7.90 -33.20 -56.95
N TYR A 7 6.94 -33.02 -56.05
CA TYR A 7 7.22 -32.66 -54.65
C TYR A 7 6.40 -33.55 -53.71
N VAL A 8 7.15 -34.24 -52.86
CA VAL A 8 6.73 -34.94 -51.64
C VAL A 8 7.27 -34.08 -50.49
N LEU A 9 6.43 -33.67 -49.53
CA LEU A 9 6.78 -33.37 -48.13
C LEU A 9 5.44 -33.13 -47.38
N VAL A 10 4.90 -34.04 -46.53
CA VAL A 10 5.35 -34.55 -45.23
C VAL A 10 5.00 -33.58 -44.06
N LEU A 11 4.26 -34.13 -43.07
CA LEU A 11 4.09 -33.72 -41.66
C LEU A 11 3.19 -32.49 -41.37
N ALA A 12 2.39 -32.40 -40.30
CA ALA A 12 2.15 -33.27 -39.15
C ALA A 12 0.79 -32.95 -38.49
N LEU A 13 0.31 -33.94 -37.74
CA LEU A 13 -0.76 -33.92 -36.74
C LEU A 13 -1.01 -32.58 -36.04
N ALA A 14 -2.24 -32.08 -36.15
CA ALA A 14 -2.79 -31.13 -35.19
C ALA A 14 -3.33 -31.90 -33.96
N SER A 15 -2.43 -32.34 -33.09
CA SER A 15 -2.79 -32.90 -31.79
C SER A 15 -2.99 -31.79 -30.77
N LEU A 16 -4.20 -31.80 -30.23
CA LEU A 16 -4.67 -31.18 -29.01
C LEU A 16 -3.61 -31.27 -27.87
N VAL A 17 -3.06 -30.14 -27.45
CA VAL A 17 -2.61 -29.94 -26.05
C VAL A 17 -3.09 -28.58 -25.61
N VAL A 18 -4.21 -28.59 -24.91
CA VAL A 18 -4.67 -27.51 -24.04
C VAL A 18 -3.55 -27.24 -23.05
N ALA A 19 -2.81 -26.15 -23.26
CA ALA A 19 -1.85 -25.67 -22.28
C ALA A 19 -2.64 -25.30 -21.01
N ARG A 20 -2.50 -26.14 -19.99
CA ARG A 20 -2.89 -25.85 -18.62
C ARG A 20 -2.12 -24.62 -18.16
N PHE A 21 -2.74 -23.45 -18.20
CA PHE A 21 -2.34 -22.34 -17.34
C PHE A 21 -2.85 -22.61 -15.92
N ALA A 22 -2.22 -23.58 -15.27
CA ALA A 22 -2.32 -23.77 -13.84
C ALA A 22 -0.95 -23.46 -13.23
N SER A 23 -0.98 -22.69 -12.14
CA SER A 23 0.13 -22.49 -11.20
C SER A 23 1.15 -21.40 -11.55
N CYS A 24 0.74 -20.15 -11.31
CA CYS A 24 1.62 -19.15 -10.70
C CYS A 24 0.81 -18.32 -9.68
N ALA A 25 0.03 -18.98 -8.83
CA ALA A 25 -0.31 -18.41 -7.53
C ALA A 25 0.95 -18.57 -6.68
N ARG A 26 1.80 -17.55 -6.67
CA ARG A 26 2.88 -17.46 -5.68
C ARG A 26 2.25 -17.59 -4.31
N ASP A 27 2.77 -18.50 -3.49
CA ASP A 27 2.57 -18.53 -2.05
C ASP A 27 2.90 -17.15 -1.49
N GLN A 28 1.89 -16.30 -1.37
CA GLN A 28 1.95 -15.22 -0.40
C GLN A 28 1.80 -15.91 0.95
N PRO A 29 2.71 -15.68 1.91
CA PRO A 29 2.57 -16.24 3.24
C PRO A 29 1.18 -15.86 3.74
N ALA A 30 0.39 -16.88 4.11
CA ALA A 30 -0.91 -16.65 4.71
C ALA A 30 -0.70 -15.74 5.91
N PHE A 31 -1.29 -14.55 5.86
CA PHE A 31 -1.15 -13.56 6.91
C PHE A 31 -1.87 -14.10 8.15
N VAL A 32 -1.12 -14.69 9.07
CA VAL A 32 -1.68 -15.30 10.28
C VAL A 32 -2.22 -14.17 11.15
N ARG A 33 -3.54 -14.18 11.38
CA ARG A 33 -4.18 -13.23 12.29
C ARG A 33 -3.62 -13.45 13.71
N PRO A 34 -3.10 -12.40 14.37
CA PRO A 34 -2.62 -12.48 15.75
C PRO A 34 -3.75 -12.90 16.71
N THR A 35 -3.41 -13.74 17.67
CA THR A 35 -4.35 -14.33 18.65
C THR A 35 -4.85 -13.32 19.68
N ALA A 36 -4.13 -12.21 19.91
CA ALA A 36 -4.51 -11.12 20.82
C ALA A 36 -5.53 -10.14 20.20
N PHE A 37 -6.37 -10.65 19.30
CA PHE A 37 -7.35 -9.89 18.56
C PHE A 37 -8.67 -9.82 19.34
N ARG A 38 -9.08 -8.63 19.73
CA ARG A 38 -10.47 -8.37 20.12
C ARG A 38 -11.23 -7.86 18.89
N GLN A 39 -11.94 -8.77 18.23
CA GLN A 39 -13.11 -8.38 17.43
C GLN A 39 -14.15 -7.87 18.44
N GLY A 40 -14.80 -6.74 18.17
CA GLY A 40 -16.04 -6.46 18.90
C GLY A 40 -17.01 -7.60 18.60
N ASP A 41 -17.76 -8.05 19.61
CA ASP A 41 -18.61 -9.26 19.56
C ASP A 41 -19.77 -9.23 18.52
N ASP A 42 -19.78 -8.29 17.57
CA ASP A 42 -20.82 -8.11 16.55
C ASP A 42 -20.18 -7.50 15.30
N ASP A 43 -20.21 -8.19 14.15
CA ASP A 43 -19.92 -7.69 12.77
C ASP A 43 -18.93 -6.49 12.66
N SER A 44 -17.91 -6.45 13.53
CA SER A 44 -17.49 -5.15 14.05
C SER A 44 -16.63 -4.43 13.03
N THR A 45 -17.16 -3.31 12.56
CA THR A 45 -16.49 -2.33 11.70
C THR A 45 -15.24 -1.73 12.32
N PHE A 46 -14.89 -2.05 13.58
CA PHE A 46 -13.76 -1.49 14.32
C PHE A 46 -12.81 -2.57 14.85
N ARG A 47 -11.50 -2.38 14.66
CA ARG A 47 -10.44 -3.28 15.15
C ARG A 47 -9.27 -2.45 15.65
N TYR A 48 -8.45 -2.97 16.55
CA TYR A 48 -7.23 -2.27 16.97
C TYR A 48 -6.03 -3.20 17.17
N ALA A 49 -4.86 -2.58 17.18
CA ALA A 49 -3.55 -3.14 17.49
C ALA A 49 -2.89 -2.22 18.52
N LEU A 50 -2.56 -2.78 19.68
CA LEU A 50 -1.74 -2.13 20.70
C LEU A 50 -0.37 -2.80 20.67
N SER A 51 0.73 -2.04 20.65
CA SER A 51 2.08 -2.59 20.48
C SER A 51 2.46 -3.66 21.50
N SER A 52 1.84 -3.66 22.70
CA SER A 52 2.05 -4.71 23.71
C SER A 52 1.50 -6.08 23.30
N ASP A 53 0.53 -6.10 22.40
CA ASP A 53 -0.27 -7.27 22.07
C ASP A 53 0.03 -7.76 20.65
N VAL A 54 0.16 -6.81 19.72
CA VAL A 54 0.37 -7.06 18.30
C VAL A 54 1.04 -5.85 17.66
N SER A 55 1.96 -6.11 16.73
CA SER A 55 2.58 -5.05 15.94
C SER A 55 1.52 -4.21 15.19
N PRO A 56 1.52 -2.88 15.33
CA PRO A 56 0.65 -1.99 14.54
C PRO A 56 0.81 -2.14 13.03
N LYS A 57 1.99 -2.61 12.58
CA LYS A 57 2.32 -2.93 11.18
C LYS A 57 1.26 -3.84 10.55
N TRP A 58 0.71 -4.75 11.35
CA TRP A 58 -0.19 -5.78 10.88
C TRP A 58 -1.45 -5.20 10.21
N LEU A 59 -2.06 -4.17 10.80
CA LEU A 59 -3.23 -3.49 10.23
C LEU A 59 -2.92 -2.74 8.92
N LEU A 60 -1.73 -2.16 8.81
CA LEU A 60 -1.29 -1.46 7.60
C LEU A 60 -1.05 -2.45 6.45
N GLN A 61 -0.41 -3.59 6.74
CA GLN A 61 -0.19 -4.65 5.74
C GLN A 61 -1.52 -5.26 5.27
N GLU A 62 -2.48 -5.46 6.18
CA GLU A 62 -3.84 -5.91 5.81
C GLU A 62 -4.54 -4.88 4.91
N CYS A 63 -4.44 -3.58 5.24
CA CYS A 63 -4.97 -2.49 4.41
C CYS A 63 -4.39 -2.55 2.99
N PHE A 64 -3.05 -2.58 2.86
CA PHE A 64 -2.40 -2.58 1.54
C PHE A 64 -2.79 -3.81 0.72
N THR A 65 -2.71 -5.00 1.33
CA THR A 65 -2.94 -6.25 0.61
C THR A 65 -4.41 -6.46 0.22
N SER A 66 -5.36 -5.88 0.98
CA SER A 66 -6.79 -5.91 0.65
C SER A 66 -7.20 -4.91 -0.43
N ALA A 67 -6.49 -3.78 -0.56
CA ALA A 67 -6.79 -2.70 -1.50
C ALA A 67 -6.94 -3.20 -2.96
N LYS A 68 -7.99 -2.71 -3.62
CA LYS A 68 -8.35 -3.04 -5.01
C LYS A 68 -8.26 -1.85 -5.94
N ARG A 69 -8.65 -0.65 -5.49
CA ARG A 69 -8.69 0.54 -6.35
C ARG A 69 -7.74 1.62 -5.85
N ASN A 70 -7.81 1.98 -4.58
CA ASN A 70 -7.12 3.15 -4.06
C ASN A 70 -6.40 2.88 -2.74
N ILE A 71 -5.18 3.40 -2.61
CA ILE A 71 -4.49 3.61 -1.34
C ILE A 71 -4.20 5.10 -1.21
N SER A 72 -4.64 5.72 -0.11
CA SER A 72 -4.29 7.11 0.24
C SER A 72 -3.70 7.16 1.65
N ALA A 73 -2.63 7.91 1.87
CA ALA A 73 -2.06 8.02 3.21
C ALA A 73 -1.41 9.40 3.48
N ALA A 74 -1.55 9.84 4.72
CA ALA A 74 -0.78 10.93 5.30
C ALA A 74 0.24 10.33 6.28
N ILE A 75 1.53 10.58 6.05
CA ILE A 75 2.62 9.85 6.70
C ILE A 75 3.59 10.84 7.35
N TYR A 76 3.62 10.84 8.68
CA TYR A 76 4.64 11.61 9.41
C TYR A 76 6.03 11.01 9.28
N LYS A 77 6.23 9.70 9.44
CA LYS A 77 7.54 9.06 9.23
C LYS A 77 7.38 7.76 8.45
N PHE A 78 8.20 7.62 7.42
CA PHE A 78 8.30 6.45 6.55
C PHE A 78 9.73 5.93 6.67
N GLY A 79 9.88 4.65 6.97
CA GLY A 79 11.18 4.02 7.26
C GLY A 79 11.12 2.54 7.61
N ASP A 80 9.93 1.92 7.59
CA ASP A 80 9.78 0.48 7.77
C ASP A 80 9.88 -0.25 6.42
N GLU A 81 10.90 -1.11 6.28
CA GLU A 81 11.19 -1.79 5.02
C GLU A 81 10.12 -2.83 4.63
N ASP A 82 9.49 -3.46 5.60
CA ASP A 82 8.47 -4.48 5.33
C ASP A 82 7.15 -3.84 4.88
N LEU A 83 6.77 -2.70 5.45
CA LEU A 83 5.65 -1.90 4.95
C LEU A 83 5.91 -1.45 3.52
N TYR A 84 7.10 -0.91 3.24
CA TYR A 84 7.50 -0.54 1.87
C TYR A 84 7.41 -1.73 0.91
N LYS A 85 8.02 -2.89 1.25
CA LYS A 85 7.99 -4.09 0.42
C LYS A 85 6.57 -4.59 0.19
N THR A 86 5.73 -4.58 1.23
CA THR A 86 4.33 -5.00 1.13
C THR A 86 3.55 -4.10 0.16
N LEU A 87 3.72 -2.78 0.27
CA LEU A 87 3.09 -1.80 -0.63
C LEU A 87 3.59 -1.98 -2.07
N LEU A 88 4.90 -2.07 -2.28
CA LEU A 88 5.51 -2.26 -3.59
C LEU A 88 5.02 -3.56 -4.27
N GLN A 89 5.00 -4.67 -3.54
CA GLN A 89 4.50 -5.96 -4.06
C GLN A 89 3.01 -5.88 -4.40
N THR A 90 2.23 -5.21 -3.58
CA THR A 90 0.79 -4.96 -3.80
C THR A 90 0.57 -4.19 -5.11
N MET A 91 1.34 -3.13 -5.35
CA MET A 91 1.25 -2.33 -6.58
C MET A 91 1.69 -3.11 -7.81
N ARG A 92 2.79 -3.88 -7.71
CA ARG A 92 3.23 -4.78 -8.80
C ARG A 92 2.17 -5.81 -9.17
N ALA A 93 1.45 -6.34 -8.19
CA ALA A 93 0.36 -7.28 -8.41
C ALA A 93 -0.93 -6.63 -8.94
N ARG A 94 -1.08 -5.30 -8.80
CA ARG A 94 -2.26 -4.53 -9.19
C ARG A 94 -1.87 -3.24 -9.90
N PRO A 95 -1.46 -3.30 -11.18
CA PRO A 95 -0.97 -2.12 -11.92
C PRO A 95 -1.98 -0.96 -12.04
N GLN A 96 -3.27 -1.23 -11.83
CA GLN A 96 -4.36 -0.26 -11.83
C GLN A 96 -4.64 0.37 -10.45
N LEU A 97 -3.94 -0.06 -9.40
CA LEU A 97 -4.09 0.47 -8.05
C LEU A 97 -3.51 1.89 -8.00
N ALA A 98 -4.35 2.86 -7.65
CA ALA A 98 -3.91 4.24 -7.45
C ALA A 98 -3.29 4.41 -6.06
N LEU A 99 -2.17 5.13 -5.99
CA LEU A 99 -1.47 5.45 -4.75
C LEU A 99 -1.33 6.96 -4.61
N ARG A 100 -1.83 7.50 -3.49
CA ARG A 100 -1.77 8.93 -3.16
C ARG A 100 -1.15 9.15 -1.80
N LEU A 101 0.02 9.77 -1.73
CA LEU A 101 0.76 9.98 -0.48
C LEU A 101 1.00 11.47 -0.21
N VAL A 102 0.74 11.91 1.02
CA VAL A 102 1.32 13.16 1.55
C VAL A 102 2.29 12.75 2.66
N VAL A 103 3.57 13.11 2.52
CA VAL A 103 4.62 12.67 3.45
C VAL A 103 5.35 13.87 4.02
N ASN A 104 5.65 13.83 5.31
CA ASN A 104 6.45 14.88 5.95
C ASN A 104 7.89 14.81 5.46
N GLU A 105 8.38 15.84 4.75
CA GLU A 105 9.70 15.76 4.13
C GLU A 105 10.83 15.72 5.15
N GLU A 106 10.72 16.51 6.23
CA GLU A 106 11.77 16.67 7.24
C GLU A 106 12.16 15.36 7.96
N THR A 107 11.29 14.35 7.92
CA THR A 107 11.49 13.05 8.57
C THR A 107 11.92 11.96 7.59
N MET A 108 12.08 12.28 6.31
CA MET A 108 12.52 11.33 5.28
C MET A 108 14.04 11.29 5.18
N ASP A 109 14.61 10.09 5.31
CA ASP A 109 16.01 9.85 4.94
C ASP A 109 16.15 9.55 3.43
N SER A 110 17.40 9.44 2.94
CA SER A 110 17.67 9.16 1.54
C SER A 110 17.06 7.84 1.06
N LYS A 111 17.12 6.81 1.90
CA LYS A 111 16.56 5.47 1.62
C LYS A 111 15.05 5.53 1.40
N SER A 112 14.32 6.27 2.24
CA SER A 112 12.87 6.43 2.15
C SER A 112 12.48 7.25 0.92
N LYS A 113 13.28 8.26 0.56
CA LYS A 113 13.10 9.00 -0.70
C LYS A 113 13.34 8.10 -1.93
N ASP A 114 14.31 7.19 -1.89
CA ASP A 114 14.51 6.19 -2.96
C ASP A 114 13.32 5.24 -3.10
N TRP A 115 12.73 4.81 -1.97
CA TRP A 115 11.52 3.98 -1.97
C TRP A 115 10.33 4.69 -2.62
N LEU A 116 10.10 5.98 -2.31
CA LEU A 116 9.03 6.76 -2.95
C LEU A 116 9.23 6.86 -4.46
N ARG A 117 10.47 7.10 -4.92
CA ARG A 117 10.81 7.10 -6.35
C ARG A 117 10.53 5.75 -7.02
N GLU A 118 10.83 4.64 -6.34
CA GLU A 118 10.56 3.30 -6.87
C GLU A 118 9.06 3.01 -6.95
N LEU A 119 8.26 3.45 -5.97
CA LEU A 119 6.81 3.35 -6.01
C LEU A 119 6.24 4.15 -7.20
N GLN A 120 6.71 5.39 -7.39
CA GLN A 120 6.30 6.25 -8.51
C GLN A 120 6.64 5.63 -9.88
N LYS A 121 7.76 4.91 -10.00
CA LYS A 121 8.12 4.19 -11.23
C LYS A 121 7.31 2.92 -11.45
N THR A 122 6.78 2.31 -10.39
CA THR A 122 6.13 0.99 -10.42
C THR A 122 4.66 1.09 -10.81
N GLY A 123 3.92 2.05 -10.27
CA GLY A 123 2.48 2.17 -10.50
C GLY A 123 2.15 3.12 -11.64
N ASN A 124 1.00 2.90 -12.28
CA ASN A 124 0.53 3.76 -13.38
C ASN A 124 -0.11 5.06 -12.88
N ASP A 125 -0.58 5.09 -11.63
CA ASP A 125 -1.20 6.25 -10.99
C ASP A 125 -0.66 6.39 -9.56
N VAL A 126 0.52 6.99 -9.45
CA VAL A 126 1.22 7.17 -8.18
C VAL A 126 1.60 8.63 -8.03
N GLN A 127 1.05 9.24 -7.00
CA GLN A 127 1.22 10.67 -6.73
C GLN A 127 1.71 10.83 -5.29
N VAL A 128 2.79 11.59 -5.13
CA VAL A 128 3.42 11.85 -3.84
C VAL A 128 3.58 13.35 -3.70
N MET A 129 3.11 13.88 -2.58
CA MET A 129 3.33 15.25 -2.14
C MET A 129 4.26 15.24 -0.93
N TYR A 130 5.28 16.09 -0.95
CA TYR A 130 6.04 16.46 0.23
C TYR A 130 5.32 17.57 0.97
N TRP A 131 5.16 17.38 2.28
CA TRP A 131 4.80 18.45 3.20
C TRP A 131 6.07 19.16 3.65
N HIS A 132 6.16 20.45 3.33
CA HIS A 132 7.30 21.30 3.65
C HIS A 132 7.00 22.23 4.83
N ARG A 133 8.04 22.54 5.58
CA ARG A 133 8.02 23.70 6.45
C ARG A 133 8.04 24.98 5.61
N ASP A 134 7.13 25.90 5.90
CA ASP A 134 7.05 27.20 5.22
C ASP A 134 7.24 28.33 6.23
N GLY A 135 8.48 28.79 6.39
CA GLY A 135 8.84 29.93 7.25
C GLY A 135 8.36 29.81 8.70
N ASP A 136 7.79 30.91 9.21
CA ASP A 136 7.19 31.04 10.55
C ASP A 136 5.69 30.68 10.58
N ASP A 137 5.17 29.99 9.55
CA ASP A 137 3.77 29.59 9.49
C ASP A 137 3.44 28.50 10.52
N THR A 138 2.18 28.46 10.92
CA THR A 138 1.61 27.37 11.70
C THR A 138 1.65 26.07 10.90
N TYR A 139 1.80 24.92 11.59
CA TYR A 139 1.82 23.57 10.98
C TYR A 139 3.08 23.21 10.18
N GLU A 140 4.26 23.57 10.69
CA GLU A 140 5.59 23.21 10.13
C GLU A 140 5.77 21.72 9.80
N LYS A 141 4.97 20.82 10.40
CA LYS A 141 5.10 19.37 10.24
C LYS A 141 3.75 18.71 9.99
N LEU A 142 3.72 17.82 8.99
CA LEU A 142 2.61 16.87 8.82
C LEU A 142 2.71 15.78 9.88
N HIS A 143 2.04 15.95 11.03
CA HIS A 143 2.04 14.95 12.10
C HIS A 143 0.89 13.93 11.98
N ALA A 144 0.13 13.95 10.89
CA ALA A 144 -0.94 13.00 10.62
C ALA A 144 -0.40 11.60 10.28
N LYS A 145 -1.14 10.57 10.71
CA LYS A 145 -0.79 9.15 10.56
C LYS A 145 -2.06 8.37 10.25
N PHE A 146 -2.43 8.34 8.99
CA PHE A 146 -3.59 7.57 8.55
C PHE A 146 -3.40 7.00 7.17
N THR A 147 -4.17 5.97 6.87
CA THR A 147 -4.16 5.25 5.60
C THR A 147 -5.58 4.83 5.25
N ILE A 148 -5.96 4.95 3.99
CA ILE A 148 -7.27 4.59 3.49
C ILE A 148 -7.06 3.64 2.32
N CYS A 149 -7.55 2.41 2.42
CA CYS A 149 -7.52 1.40 1.38
C CYS A 149 -8.96 1.06 1.00
N ASP A 150 -9.45 1.63 -0.10
CA ASP A 150 -10.85 1.60 -0.49
C ASP A 150 -11.80 2.06 0.64
N SER A 151 -12.46 1.15 1.35
CA SER A 151 -13.35 1.45 2.49
C SER A 151 -12.73 1.18 3.86
N MET A 152 -11.49 0.69 3.91
CA MET A 152 -10.77 0.43 5.16
C MET A 152 -9.92 1.65 5.51
N SER A 153 -10.13 2.21 6.70
CA SER A 153 -9.33 3.33 7.21
C SER A 153 -8.50 2.88 8.41
N ILE A 154 -7.21 3.16 8.40
CA ILE A 154 -6.25 2.88 9.48
C ILE A 154 -5.79 4.22 10.06
N MET A 155 -5.87 4.37 11.39
CA MET A 155 -5.49 5.59 12.10
C MET A 155 -4.88 5.23 13.45
N GLY A 156 -4.02 6.09 13.98
CA GLY A 156 -3.43 5.87 15.29
C GLY A 156 -2.21 6.72 15.56
N SER A 157 -1.40 6.27 16.51
CA SER A 157 -0.14 6.91 16.87
C SER A 157 1.05 6.37 16.07
N ALA A 158 0.95 5.14 15.53
CA ALA A 158 2.06 4.48 14.87
C ALA A 158 2.47 5.16 13.55
N ASN A 159 3.76 5.41 13.40
CA ASN A 159 4.37 5.76 12.12
C ASN A 159 4.60 4.52 11.25
N TRP A 160 4.85 4.73 9.95
CA TRP A 160 5.37 3.70 9.05
C TRP A 160 6.89 3.54 9.23
N SER A 161 7.35 3.34 10.48
CA SER A 161 8.76 3.25 10.83
C SER A 161 9.03 2.10 11.78
N GLU A 162 10.23 1.53 11.71
CA GLU A 162 10.67 0.40 12.53
C GLU A 162 10.39 0.62 14.03
N ASN A 163 10.73 1.79 14.59
CA ASN A 163 10.50 2.10 16.00
C ASN A 163 9.02 2.04 16.43
N SER A 164 8.08 2.41 15.55
CA SER A 164 6.64 2.34 15.81
C SER A 164 6.06 0.95 15.54
N CYS A 165 6.61 0.24 14.55
CA CYS A 165 6.05 -1.03 14.08
C CYS A 165 6.58 -2.24 14.86
N GLU A 166 7.87 -2.28 15.18
CA GLU A 166 8.55 -3.44 15.80
C GLU A 166 9.50 -3.04 16.92
N GLY A 167 9.85 -1.77 17.03
CA GLY A 167 10.71 -1.26 18.08
C GLY A 167 9.98 -0.96 19.38
N ASN A 168 10.56 -0.04 20.15
CA ASN A 168 10.24 0.13 21.57
C ASN A 168 9.13 1.15 21.86
N ASN A 169 8.42 1.66 20.84
CA ASN A 169 7.33 2.60 21.09
C ASN A 169 6.06 1.85 21.50
N MET A 170 5.39 2.37 22.54
CA MET A 170 4.01 2.00 22.82
C MET A 170 3.10 2.76 21.87
N GLU A 171 2.51 2.05 20.91
CA GLU A 171 1.62 2.64 19.91
C GLU A 171 0.26 1.96 19.96
N PHE A 172 -0.76 2.70 19.53
CA PHE A 172 -2.05 2.12 19.20
C PHE A 172 -2.40 2.50 17.76
N THR A 173 -2.98 1.54 17.04
CA THR A 173 -3.53 1.73 15.71
C THR A 173 -4.87 1.04 15.66
N PHE A 174 -5.86 1.66 15.05
CA PHE A 174 -7.15 1.03 14.82
C PHE A 174 -7.51 1.07 13.35
N SER A 175 -8.40 0.17 12.97
CA SER A 175 -9.02 0.14 11.66
C SER A 175 -10.52 0.30 11.76
N SER A 176 -11.07 0.98 10.77
CA SER A 176 -12.50 1.10 10.51
C SER A 176 -12.81 0.53 9.13
N GLN A 177 -13.89 -0.25 9.02
CA GLN A 177 -14.47 -0.69 7.73
C GLN A 177 -15.73 0.11 7.35
N SER A 178 -16.06 1.18 8.08
CA SER A 178 -17.19 2.06 7.72
C SER A 178 -16.86 2.85 6.45
N PRO A 179 -17.67 2.73 5.38
CA PRO A 179 -17.53 3.55 4.18
C PRO A 179 -17.67 5.04 4.46
N GLU A 180 -18.49 5.41 5.44
CA GLU A 180 -18.71 6.80 5.85
C GLU A 180 -17.43 7.39 6.45
N ILE A 181 -16.76 6.66 7.35
CA ILE A 181 -15.47 7.08 7.91
C ILE A 181 -14.42 7.19 6.80
N ALA A 182 -14.35 6.22 5.88
CA ALA A 182 -13.42 6.29 4.76
C ALA A 182 -13.66 7.54 3.89
N GLN A 183 -14.92 7.87 3.61
CA GLN A 183 -15.29 9.05 2.83
C GLN A 183 -14.88 10.35 3.53
N GLU A 184 -15.12 10.48 4.83
CA GLU A 184 -14.65 11.63 5.62
C GLU A 184 -13.13 11.75 5.61
N MET A 185 -12.43 10.62 5.76
CA MET A 185 -10.96 10.59 5.73
C MET A 185 -10.40 10.93 4.34
N TYR A 186 -11.08 10.57 3.26
CA TYR A 186 -10.72 11.07 1.93
C TYR A 186 -10.89 12.59 1.83
N GLY A 187 -11.94 13.16 2.44
CA GLY A 187 -12.10 14.61 2.55
C GLY A 187 -10.98 15.30 3.34
N VAL A 188 -10.48 14.67 4.42
CA VAL A 188 -9.29 15.16 5.14
C VAL A 188 -8.05 15.08 4.26
N MET A 189 -7.86 13.98 3.54
CA MET A 189 -6.75 13.80 2.61
C MET A 189 -6.77 14.87 1.50
N ASP A 190 -7.93 15.21 0.95
CA ASP A 190 -8.06 16.24 -0.07
C ASP A 190 -7.65 17.62 0.46
N ARG A 191 -7.99 17.95 1.72
CA ARG A 191 -7.56 19.20 2.37
C ARG A 191 -6.05 19.24 2.58
N LEU A 192 -5.43 18.12 2.97
CA LEU A 192 -3.97 18.03 3.08
C LEU A 192 -3.30 18.17 1.71
N TRP A 193 -3.90 17.56 0.68
CA TRP A 193 -3.39 17.56 -0.69
C TRP A 193 -3.40 18.96 -1.33
N SER A 194 -4.44 19.74 -1.05
CA SER A 194 -4.59 21.10 -1.60
C SER A 194 -3.94 22.18 -0.73
N ASN A 195 -3.29 21.81 0.37
CA ASN A 195 -2.67 22.75 1.29
C ASN A 195 -1.39 23.35 0.68
N HIS A 196 -1.07 24.61 0.99
CA HIS A 196 0.12 25.28 0.46
C HIS A 196 1.44 24.65 0.92
N HIS A 197 1.45 23.94 2.05
CA HIS A 197 2.61 23.17 2.50
C HIS A 197 2.87 21.92 1.65
N ALA A 198 1.88 21.42 0.91
CA ALA A 198 2.00 20.20 0.12
C ALA A 198 2.43 20.53 -1.32
N SER A 199 3.55 19.95 -1.76
CA SER A 199 4.02 20.11 -3.14
C SER A 199 4.55 18.80 -3.75
N PRO A 200 4.51 18.62 -5.08
CA PRO A 200 4.90 17.35 -5.70
C PRO A 200 6.34 16.93 -5.38
N ALA A 201 6.53 15.63 -5.13
CA ALA A 201 7.80 15.01 -4.80
C ALA A 201 8.77 14.80 -5.96
#